data_AF-A0A177TBB9-F1
#
_entry.id   AF-A0A177TBB9-F1
#
_cell.length_a   1.000
_cell.length_b   1.000
_cell.length_c   1.000
_cell.angle_alpha   90.00
_cell.angle_beta   90.00
_cell.angle_gamma   90.00
#
_symmetry.space_group_name_H-M   'P 1'
#
loop_
_entity.id
_entity.type
_entity.pdbx_description
1 polymer ?
#
loop_
_entity_poly.entity_id
_entity_poly.type
_entity_poly.pdbx_seq_one_letter_code
_entity_poly.pdbx_strand_id
1 'polypeptide(L)'
;MDARSASSTWRSPLMAGIPIGLQQRAEGLQGAYVNSGRMAGGLARIQLAAMMFSRATAKNTEGQDLVRHAVSETLAAMHTDVTSSLTHAQTRLDVEVDEFKARMSKDIVETRLTVDRRIRSATETVKKVLQNMHGNAKAELQDAIAFLRRSGTDLENDVNATETDYMLCLAQIIVFTSWSSTWPTTIRSVQAGEVDAAGAFPPPGYVRDGTVGQERAADADNSAGASGGDLD
;
A
#
# COMPACT_ATOMS: atom_id res chain seq x y z
N MET A 1 -32.10 -83.92 21.30
CA MET A 1 -32.30 -85.36 21.57
C MET A 1 -33.29 -85.45 22.71
N ASP A 2 -34.58 -85.56 22.39
CA ASP A 2 -35.67 -85.52 23.38
C ASP A 2 -36.04 -86.94 23.80
N ALA A 3 -35.40 -87.42 24.86
CA ALA A 3 -35.76 -88.69 25.50
C ALA A 3 -37.09 -88.50 26.25
N ARG A 4 -38.21 -88.79 25.58
CA ARG A 4 -39.53 -88.88 26.23
C ARG A 4 -39.50 -90.08 27.19
N SER A 5 -39.41 -89.81 28.48
CA SER A 5 -39.57 -90.86 29.50
C SER A 5 -40.95 -91.49 29.38
N ALA A 6 -41.01 -92.77 29.02
CA ALA A 6 -42.25 -93.53 29.02
C ALA A 6 -42.90 -93.45 30.41
N SER A 7 -44.19 -93.11 30.46
CA SER A 7 -44.96 -93.13 31.70
C SER A 7 -45.09 -94.58 32.16
N SER A 8 -44.16 -95.03 33.00
CA SER A 8 -44.28 -96.28 33.72
C SER A 8 -45.48 -96.17 34.66
N THR A 9 -46.62 -96.69 34.21
CA THR A 9 -47.84 -96.77 35.02
C THR A 9 -47.68 -97.96 35.95
N TRP A 10 -47.18 -97.70 37.15
CA TRP A 10 -47.04 -98.72 38.19
C TRP A 10 -48.44 -99.21 38.60
N ARG A 11 -48.72 -100.51 38.46
CA ARG A 11 -49.94 -101.16 38.97
C ARG A 11 -49.59 -101.99 40.19
N SER A 12 -50.44 -101.93 41.21
CA SER A 12 -50.31 -102.81 42.37
C SER A 12 -50.55 -104.27 41.94
N PRO A 13 -49.72 -105.22 42.39
CA PRO A 13 -50.02 -106.63 42.20
C PRO A 13 -51.38 -106.99 42.82
N LEU A 14 -52.14 -107.84 42.14
CA LEU A 14 -53.44 -108.32 42.60
C LEU A 14 -53.22 -109.22 43.84
N MET A 15 -53.56 -108.72 45.02
CA MET A 15 -53.56 -109.53 46.24
C MET A 15 -54.89 -110.28 46.37
N ALA A 16 -54.82 -111.62 46.38
CA ALA A 16 -55.99 -112.47 46.56
C ALA A 16 -56.60 -112.23 47.96
N GLY A 17 -57.91 -111.95 47.99
CA GLY A 17 -58.69 -111.80 49.25
C GLY A 17 -59.14 -110.37 49.57
N ILE A 18 -58.82 -109.36 48.76
CA ILE A 18 -59.28 -107.97 48.99
C ILE A 18 -60.51 -107.66 48.11
N PRO A 19 -61.58 -107.04 48.64
CA PRO A 19 -62.74 -106.63 47.84
C PRO A 19 -62.38 -105.65 46.73
N ILE A 20 -62.91 -105.86 45.52
CA ILE A 20 -62.60 -105.07 44.29
C ILE A 20 -62.76 -103.55 44.50
N GLY A 21 -63.78 -103.13 45.25
CA GLY A 21 -64.01 -101.70 45.53
C GLY A 21 -62.94 -101.05 46.42
N LEU A 22 -62.28 -101.82 47.29
CA LEU A 22 -61.14 -101.36 48.11
C LEU A 22 -59.88 -101.28 47.27
N GLN A 23 -59.68 -102.21 46.33
CA GLN A 23 -58.52 -102.23 45.45
C GLN A 23 -58.50 -101.04 44.49
N GLN A 24 -59.64 -100.68 43.88
CA GLN A 24 -59.74 -99.46 43.06
C GLN A 24 -59.45 -98.18 43.84
N ARG A 25 -59.90 -98.08 45.10
CA ARG A 25 -59.57 -96.93 45.97
C ARG A 25 -58.09 -96.88 46.32
N ALA A 26 -57.44 -98.02 46.55
CA ALA A 26 -56.01 -98.09 46.82
C ALA A 26 -55.17 -97.65 45.60
N GLU A 27 -55.55 -98.05 44.39
CA GLU A 27 -54.90 -97.61 43.15
C GLU A 27 -55.05 -96.09 42.94
N GLY A 28 -56.24 -95.53 43.22
CA GLY A 28 -56.48 -94.09 43.16
C GLY A 28 -55.64 -93.30 44.18
N LEU A 29 -55.57 -93.78 45.43
CA LEU A 29 -54.80 -93.14 46.50
C LEU A 29 -53.29 -93.20 46.22
N GLN A 30 -52.81 -94.34 45.71
CA GLN A 30 -51.42 -94.51 45.32
C GLN A 30 -51.04 -93.64 44.12
N GLY A 31 -51.92 -93.54 43.11
CA GLY A 31 -51.74 -92.63 41.99
C GLY A 31 -51.68 -91.16 42.44
N ALA A 32 -52.56 -90.77 43.36
CA ALA A 32 -52.52 -89.44 43.97
C ALA A 32 -51.23 -89.19 44.76
N TYR A 33 -50.73 -90.18 45.50
CA TYR A 33 -49.46 -90.10 46.23
C TYR A 33 -48.26 -89.93 45.28
N VAL A 34 -48.16 -90.75 44.22
CA VAL A 34 -47.09 -90.63 43.22
C VAL A 34 -47.18 -89.29 42.49
N ASN A 35 -48.39 -88.83 42.13
CA ASN A 35 -48.57 -87.54 41.49
C ASN A 35 -48.16 -86.38 42.42
N SER A 36 -48.53 -86.44 43.71
CA SER A 36 -48.11 -85.48 44.73
C SER A 36 -46.58 -85.45 44.89
N GLY A 37 -45.92 -86.61 44.88
CA GLY A 37 -44.46 -86.70 44.89
C GLY A 37 -43.81 -86.08 43.65
N ARG A 38 -44.38 -86.32 42.46
CA ARG A 38 -43.91 -85.69 41.20
C ARG A 38 -44.14 -84.18 41.21
N MET A 39 -45.25 -83.71 41.76
CA MET A 39 -45.54 -82.28 41.92
C MET A 39 -44.58 -81.63 42.92
N ALA A 40 -44.33 -82.24 44.08
CA ALA A 40 -43.35 -81.75 45.05
C ALA A 40 -41.93 -81.70 44.46
N GLY A 41 -41.52 -82.74 43.73
CA GLY A 41 -40.24 -82.74 43.00
C GLY A 41 -40.20 -81.73 41.83
N GLY A 42 -41.34 -81.46 41.20
CA GLY A 42 -41.49 -80.37 40.24
C GLY A 42 -41.32 -78.99 40.89
N LEU A 43 -41.99 -78.75 42.01
CA LEU A 43 -41.93 -77.52 42.79
C LEU A 43 -40.50 -77.25 43.28
N ALA A 44 -39.82 -78.26 43.83
CA ALA A 44 -38.43 -78.14 44.27
C ALA A 44 -37.49 -77.73 43.11
N ARG A 45 -37.68 -78.31 41.91
CA ARG A 45 -36.92 -77.90 40.71
C ARG A 45 -37.24 -76.48 40.26
N ILE A 46 -38.50 -76.06 40.33
CA ILE A 46 -38.91 -74.68 40.03
C ILE A 46 -38.29 -73.70 41.03
N GLN A 47 -38.31 -74.02 42.33
CA GLN A 47 -37.68 -73.20 43.36
C GLN A 47 -36.16 -73.10 43.16
N LEU A 48 -35.49 -74.20 42.82
CA LEU A 48 -34.06 -74.20 42.48
C LEU A 48 -33.79 -73.33 41.25
N ALA A 49 -34.61 -73.45 40.20
CA ALA A 49 -34.47 -72.61 39.00
C ALA A 49 -34.68 -71.13 39.32
N ALA A 50 -35.69 -70.79 40.12
CA ALA A 50 -35.94 -69.41 40.56
C ALA A 50 -34.77 -68.83 41.38
N MET A 51 -34.17 -69.64 42.26
CA MET A 51 -32.97 -69.25 43.00
C MET A 51 -31.77 -69.02 42.06
N MET A 52 -31.56 -69.91 41.09
CA MET A 52 -30.49 -69.77 40.09
C MET A 52 -30.68 -68.51 39.23
N PHE A 53 -31.92 -68.21 38.80
CA PHE A 53 -32.25 -66.98 38.08
C PHE A 53 -32.04 -65.73 38.93
N SER A 54 -32.43 -65.76 40.21
CA SER A 54 -32.20 -64.65 41.15
C SER A 54 -30.70 -64.39 41.35
N ARG A 55 -29.90 -65.45 41.44
CA ARG A 55 -28.44 -65.32 41.52
C ARG A 55 -27.82 -64.82 40.22
N ALA A 56 -28.31 -65.29 39.07
CA ALA A 56 -27.82 -64.87 37.76
C ALA A 56 -28.15 -63.39 37.48
N THR A 57 -29.35 -62.94 37.85
CA THR A 57 -29.77 -61.53 37.75
C THR A 57 -28.95 -60.64 38.69
N ALA A 58 -28.71 -61.06 39.94
CA ALA A 58 -27.81 -60.35 40.86
C ALA A 58 -26.39 -60.22 40.29
N LYS A 59 -25.80 -61.30 39.76
CA LYS A 59 -24.48 -61.24 39.11
C LYS A 59 -24.46 -60.36 37.86
N ASN A 60 -25.52 -60.38 37.06
CA ASN A 60 -25.60 -59.56 35.86
C ASN A 60 -25.74 -58.08 36.19
N THR A 61 -26.50 -57.72 37.23
CA THR A 61 -26.60 -56.32 37.70
C THR A 61 -25.26 -55.82 38.25
N GLU A 62 -24.57 -56.60 39.08
CA GLU A 62 -23.21 -56.27 39.55
C GLU A 62 -22.22 -56.11 38.38
N GLY A 63 -22.25 -57.04 37.41
CA GLY A 63 -21.42 -56.94 36.21
C GLY A 63 -21.74 -55.71 35.36
N GLN A 64 -23.02 -55.36 35.21
CA GLN A 64 -23.45 -54.15 34.51
C GLN A 64 -22.97 -52.88 35.20
N ASP A 65 -23.01 -52.82 36.53
CA ASP A 65 -22.57 -51.65 37.28
C ASP A 65 -21.04 -51.47 37.22
N LEU A 66 -20.28 -52.57 37.26
CA LEU A 66 -18.83 -52.54 37.03
C LEU A 66 -18.49 -52.03 35.61
N VAL A 67 -19.18 -52.52 34.59
CA VAL A 67 -18.98 -52.06 33.21
C VAL A 67 -19.37 -50.59 33.06
N ARG A 68 -20.49 -50.15 33.66
CA ARG A 68 -20.88 -48.74 33.66
C ARG A 68 -19.83 -47.86 34.32
N HIS A 69 -19.29 -48.28 35.46
CA HIS A 69 -18.22 -47.54 36.12
C HIS A 69 -16.97 -47.44 35.24
N ALA A 70 -16.52 -48.56 34.66
CA ALA A 70 -15.36 -48.58 33.78
C ALA A 70 -15.57 -47.70 32.52
N VAL A 71 -16.76 -47.72 31.94
CA VAL A 71 -17.10 -46.83 30.80
C VAL A 71 -17.13 -45.37 31.24
N SER A 72 -17.70 -45.06 32.40
CA SER A 72 -17.71 -43.69 32.94
C SER A 72 -16.30 -43.17 33.19
N GLU A 73 -15.41 -44.00 33.74
CA GLU A 73 -14.02 -43.65 34.03
C GLU A 73 -13.22 -43.42 32.75
N THR A 74 -13.36 -44.31 31.76
CA THR A 74 -12.69 -44.14 30.45
C THR A 74 -13.22 -42.91 29.70
N LEU A 75 -14.52 -42.63 29.77
CA LEU A 75 -15.10 -41.42 29.17
C LEU A 75 -14.59 -40.15 29.86
N ALA A 76 -14.49 -40.15 31.19
CA ALA A 76 -13.94 -39.04 31.95
C ALA A 76 -12.46 -38.80 31.61
N ALA A 77 -11.66 -39.87 31.53
CA ALA A 77 -10.25 -39.79 31.13
C ALA A 77 -10.09 -39.24 29.70
N MET A 78 -10.90 -39.72 28.76
CA MET A 78 -10.90 -39.23 27.38
C MET A 78 -11.33 -37.76 27.30
N HIS A 79 -12.33 -37.34 28.08
CA HIS A 79 -12.72 -35.92 28.16
C HIS A 79 -11.58 -35.05 28.70
N THR A 80 -10.90 -35.49 29.76
CA THR A 80 -9.73 -34.76 30.29
C THR A 80 -8.57 -34.70 29.30
N ASP A 81 -8.34 -35.76 28.53
CA ASP A 81 -7.30 -35.80 27.51
C ASP A 81 -7.61 -34.87 26.32
N VAL A 82 -8.84 -34.91 25.81
CA VAL A 82 -9.29 -34.02 24.72
C VAL A 82 -9.25 -32.55 25.15
N THR A 83 -9.71 -32.23 26.37
CA THR A 83 -9.65 -30.85 26.88
C THR A 83 -8.21 -30.38 27.07
N SER A 84 -7.33 -31.23 27.61
CA SER A 84 -5.90 -30.95 27.72
C SER A 84 -5.27 -30.70 26.33
N SER A 85 -5.50 -31.59 25.37
CA SER A 85 -5.00 -31.47 24.00
C SER A 85 -5.50 -30.19 23.31
N LEU A 86 -6.79 -29.84 23.49
CA LEU A 86 -7.37 -28.62 22.96
C LEU A 86 -6.73 -27.37 23.56
N THR A 87 -6.55 -27.32 24.89
CA THR A 87 -5.87 -26.18 25.54
C THR A 87 -4.42 -26.06 25.10
N HIS A 88 -3.71 -27.17 24.92
CA HIS A 88 -2.35 -27.16 24.41
C HIS A 88 -2.29 -26.63 22.97
N ALA A 89 -3.16 -27.12 22.08
CA ALA A 89 -3.25 -26.64 20.70
C ALA A 89 -3.61 -25.14 20.65
N GLN A 90 -4.53 -24.69 21.50
CA GLN A 90 -4.92 -23.28 21.60
C GLN A 90 -3.71 -22.41 22.03
N THR A 91 -3.02 -22.77 23.11
CA THR A 91 -1.85 -22.00 23.58
C THR A 91 -0.74 -21.95 22.54
N ARG A 92 -0.54 -23.02 21.78
CA ARG A 92 0.43 -23.05 20.68
C ARG A 92 0.04 -22.11 19.55
N LEU A 93 -1.24 -22.12 19.14
CA LEU A 93 -1.74 -21.22 18.11
C LEU A 93 -1.64 -19.75 18.55
N ASP A 94 -1.92 -19.44 19.81
CA ASP A 94 -1.78 -18.08 20.34
C ASP A 94 -0.33 -17.59 20.22
N VAL A 95 0.65 -18.44 20.55
CA VAL A 95 2.09 -18.13 20.38
C VAL A 95 2.45 -17.93 18.91
N GLU A 96 2.01 -18.81 18.01
CA GLU A 96 2.28 -18.70 16.57
C GLU A 96 1.66 -17.42 15.97
N VAL A 97 0.46 -17.04 16.42
CA VAL A 97 -0.23 -15.80 16.01
C VAL A 97 0.51 -14.57 16.52
N ASP A 98 0.95 -14.57 17.78
CA ASP A 98 1.72 -13.45 18.34
C ASP A 98 3.08 -13.28 17.63
N GLU A 99 3.77 -14.38 17.33
CA GLU A 99 5.02 -14.36 16.57
C GLU A 99 4.79 -13.85 15.14
N PHE A 100 3.74 -14.32 14.47
CA PHE A 100 3.36 -13.84 13.14
C PHE A 100 3.04 -12.35 13.16
N LYS A 101 2.26 -11.88 14.13
CA LYS A 101 1.91 -10.46 14.31
C LYS A 101 3.15 -9.60 14.55
N ALA A 102 4.08 -10.07 15.37
CA ALA A 102 5.34 -9.38 15.63
C ALA A 102 6.20 -9.27 14.35
N ARG A 103 6.34 -10.36 13.59
CA ARG A 103 7.05 -10.38 12.29
C ARG A 103 6.42 -9.42 11.29
N MET A 104 5.10 -9.51 11.10
CA MET A 104 4.37 -8.65 10.16
C MET A 104 4.50 -7.16 10.54
N SER A 105 4.43 -6.83 11.83
CA SER A 105 4.60 -5.46 12.31
C SER A 105 6.02 -4.93 12.00
N LYS A 106 7.05 -5.76 12.18
CA LYS A 106 8.43 -5.42 11.83
C LYS A 106 8.58 -5.18 10.33
N ASP A 107 8.05 -6.05 9.50
CA ASP A 107 8.13 -5.96 8.04
C ASP A 107 7.43 -4.70 7.50
N ILE A 108 6.30 -4.32 8.10
CA ILE A 108 5.59 -3.07 7.77
C ILE A 108 6.45 -1.85 8.10
N VAL A 109 7.09 -1.82 9.27
CA VAL A 109 7.98 -0.72 9.67
C VAL A 109 9.19 -0.62 8.73
N GLU A 110 9.81 -1.74 8.39
CA GLU A 110 10.96 -1.79 7.47
C GLU A 110 10.58 -1.34 6.05
N THR A 111 9.43 -1.80 5.56
CA THR A 111 8.89 -1.38 4.25
C THR A 111 8.60 0.11 4.24
N ARG A 112 7.98 0.64 5.30
CA ARG A 112 7.72 2.08 5.44
C ARG A 112 9.01 2.89 5.43
N LEU A 113 10.03 2.50 6.20
CA LEU A 113 11.33 3.18 6.21
C LEU A 113 12.00 3.17 4.82
N THR A 114 11.88 2.05 4.09
CA THR A 114 12.41 1.92 2.74
C THR A 114 11.69 2.84 1.76
N VAL A 115 10.36 2.91 1.84
CA VAL A 115 9.53 3.81 1.02
C VAL A 115 9.86 5.28 1.36
N ASP A 116 9.93 5.65 2.63
CA ASP A 116 10.27 7.02 3.06
C ASP A 116 11.67 7.43 2.59
N ARG A 117 12.63 6.50 2.57
CA ARG A 117 13.97 6.75 2.02
C ARG A 117 13.93 6.95 0.51
N ARG A 118 13.16 6.14 -0.22
CA ARG A 118 13.00 6.27 -1.67
C ARG A 118 12.33 7.58 -2.04
N ILE A 119 11.27 7.97 -1.34
CA ILE A 119 10.58 9.24 -1.53
C ILE A 119 11.55 10.39 -1.29
N ARG A 120 12.27 10.42 -0.16
CA ARG A 120 13.28 11.45 0.12
C ARG A 120 14.35 11.53 -0.98
N SER A 121 14.88 10.39 -1.42
CA SER A 121 15.86 10.34 -2.51
C SER A 121 15.30 10.90 -3.83
N ALA A 122 14.05 10.58 -4.16
CA ALA A 122 13.39 11.10 -5.35
C ALA A 122 13.17 12.62 -5.25
N THR A 123 12.69 13.11 -4.11
CA THR A 123 12.50 14.54 -3.86
C THR A 123 13.81 15.31 -3.98
N GLU A 124 14.91 14.81 -3.42
CA GLU A 124 16.24 15.44 -3.56
C GLU A 124 16.74 15.42 -5.01
N THR A 125 16.44 14.36 -5.77
CA THR A 125 16.79 14.30 -7.19
C THR A 125 16.01 15.34 -7.99
N VAL A 126 14.70 15.45 -7.77
CA VAL A 126 13.86 16.47 -8.40
C VAL A 126 14.33 17.88 -8.05
N LYS A 127 14.65 18.12 -6.77
CA LYS A 127 15.17 19.41 -6.30
C LYS A 127 16.46 19.79 -7.03
N LYS A 128 17.40 18.85 -7.18
CA LYS A 128 18.64 19.08 -7.95
C LYS A 128 18.36 19.40 -9.42
N VAL A 129 17.44 18.68 -10.06
CA VAL A 129 17.05 18.95 -11.45
C VAL A 129 16.46 20.35 -11.60
N LEU A 130 15.57 20.77 -10.69
CA LEU A 130 14.99 22.11 -10.71
C LEU A 130 16.03 23.21 -10.46
N GLN A 131 16.97 22.99 -9.54
CA GLN A 131 18.07 23.92 -9.28
C GLN A 131 18.99 24.06 -10.51
N ASN A 132 19.33 22.95 -11.16
CA ASN A 132 20.14 22.96 -12.38
C ASN A 132 19.40 23.66 -13.53
N MET A 133 18.10 23.39 -13.70
CA MET A 133 17.27 24.05 -14.71
C MET A 133 17.20 25.57 -14.48
N HIS A 134 17.02 26.00 -13.22
CA HIS A 134 17.04 27.42 -12.87
C HIS A 134 18.40 28.06 -13.15
N GLY A 135 19.50 27.38 -12.81
CA GLY A 135 20.86 27.82 -13.14
C GLY A 135 21.09 28.00 -14.64
N ASN A 136 20.67 27.01 -15.43
CA ASN A 136 20.79 27.04 -16.89
C ASN A 136 19.94 28.17 -17.51
N ALA A 137 18.67 28.30 -17.10
CA ALA A 137 17.80 29.36 -17.61
C ALA A 137 18.33 30.76 -17.27
N LYS A 138 18.93 30.93 -16.08
CA LYS A 138 19.59 32.18 -15.71
C LYS A 138 20.82 32.46 -16.58
N ALA A 139 21.64 31.44 -16.85
CA ALA A 139 22.81 31.57 -17.73
C ALA A 139 22.38 31.94 -19.16
N GLU A 140 21.39 31.25 -19.73
CA GLU A 140 20.84 31.56 -21.05
C GLU A 140 20.26 32.98 -21.13
N LEU A 141 19.56 33.44 -20.09
CA LEU A 141 19.06 34.82 -20.03
C LEU A 141 20.20 35.83 -19.96
N GLN A 142 21.26 35.55 -19.20
CA GLN A 142 22.45 36.41 -19.14
C GLN A 142 23.17 36.47 -20.48
N ASP A 143 23.30 35.34 -21.18
CA ASP A 143 23.87 35.28 -22.53
C ASP A 143 23.02 36.05 -23.54
N ALA A 144 21.69 35.93 -23.48
CA ALA A 144 20.78 36.69 -24.33
C ALA A 144 20.86 38.21 -24.08
N ILE A 145 20.97 38.63 -22.81
CA ILE A 145 21.18 40.04 -22.44
C ILE A 145 22.55 40.53 -22.95
N ALA A 146 23.60 39.73 -22.80
CA ALA A 146 24.93 40.07 -23.29
C ALA A 146 24.96 40.20 -24.82
N PHE A 147 24.29 39.29 -25.53
CA PHE A 147 24.11 39.36 -26.98
C PHE A 147 23.36 40.62 -27.39
N LEU A 148 22.23 40.93 -26.74
CA LEU A 148 21.44 42.13 -27.02
C LEU A 148 22.25 43.42 -26.80
N ARG A 149 23.05 43.48 -25.73
CA ARG A 149 23.96 44.60 -25.46
C ARG A 149 24.98 44.78 -26.57
N ARG A 150 25.59 43.67 -27.04
CA ARG A 150 26.55 43.69 -28.15
C ARG A 150 25.90 44.16 -29.45
N SER A 151 24.70 43.65 -29.79
CA SER A 151 23.96 44.12 -30.95
C SER A 151 23.59 45.60 -30.84
N GLY A 152 23.26 46.08 -29.64
CA GLY A 152 23.04 47.49 -29.37
C GLY A 152 24.26 48.36 -29.63
N THR A 153 25.44 47.95 -29.15
CA THR A 153 26.70 48.67 -29.42
C THR A 153 27.10 48.62 -30.90
N ASP A 154 26.87 47.48 -31.57
CA ASP A 154 27.16 47.34 -33.00
C ASP A 154 26.23 48.25 -33.82
N LEU A 155 24.95 48.33 -33.47
CA LEU A 155 23.99 49.24 -34.09
C LEU A 155 24.33 50.71 -33.84
N GLU A 156 24.73 51.08 -32.61
CA GLU A 156 25.19 52.44 -32.29
C GLU A 156 26.40 52.83 -33.14
N ASN A 157 27.37 51.93 -33.28
CA ASN A 157 28.54 52.16 -34.13
C ASN A 157 28.17 52.32 -35.61
N ASP A 158 27.23 51.52 -36.12
CA ASP A 158 26.75 51.62 -37.51
C ASP A 158 25.96 52.92 -37.74
N VAL A 159 25.11 53.32 -36.80
CA VAL A 159 24.42 54.62 -36.84
C VAL A 159 25.43 55.78 -36.83
N ASN A 160 26.41 55.75 -35.93
CA ASN A 160 27.45 56.78 -35.87
C ASN A 160 28.29 56.83 -37.16
N ALA A 161 28.61 55.66 -37.75
CA ALA A 161 29.33 55.58 -39.01
C ALA A 161 28.51 56.16 -40.17
N THR A 162 27.24 55.77 -40.29
CA THR A 162 26.34 56.29 -41.33
C THR A 162 26.05 57.78 -41.17
N GLU A 163 25.92 58.28 -39.93
CA GLU A 163 25.82 59.72 -39.65
C GLU A 163 27.09 60.46 -40.08
N THR A 164 28.27 59.91 -39.78
CA THR A 164 29.56 60.48 -40.20
C THR A 164 29.67 60.54 -41.73
N ASP A 165 29.32 59.47 -42.43
CA ASP A 165 29.31 59.40 -43.89
C ASP A 165 28.30 60.37 -44.51
N TYR A 166 27.13 60.52 -43.90
CA TYR A 166 26.11 61.48 -44.30
C TYR A 166 26.61 62.92 -44.16
N MET A 167 27.21 63.27 -43.02
CA MET A 167 27.78 64.59 -42.77
C MET A 167 28.94 64.90 -43.73
N LEU A 168 29.77 63.90 -44.04
CA LEU A 168 30.83 64.03 -45.04
C LEU A 168 30.28 64.30 -46.44
N CYS A 169 29.28 63.53 -46.87
CA CYS A 169 28.59 63.75 -48.15
C CYS A 169 27.97 65.16 -48.21
N LEU A 170 27.30 65.60 -47.14
CA LEU A 170 26.70 66.92 -47.05
C LEU A 170 27.76 68.04 -47.12
N ALA A 171 28.89 67.87 -46.43
CA ALA A 171 30.02 68.78 -46.52
C ALA A 171 30.59 68.85 -47.94
N GLN A 172 30.74 67.71 -48.63
CA GLN A 172 31.18 67.67 -50.03
C GLN A 172 30.21 68.40 -50.97
N ILE A 173 28.90 68.23 -50.78
CA ILE A 173 27.87 68.96 -51.55
C ILE A 173 27.96 70.46 -51.29
N ILE A 174 28.11 70.90 -50.03
CA ILE A 174 28.27 72.32 -49.68
C ILE A 174 29.55 72.89 -50.32
N VAL A 175 30.67 72.18 -50.25
CA VAL A 175 31.93 72.60 -50.88
C VAL A 175 31.78 72.68 -52.40
N PHE A 176 31.16 71.69 -53.03
CA PHE A 176 30.93 71.68 -54.47
C PHE A 176 29.98 72.80 -54.92
N THR A 177 28.89 73.03 -54.19
CA THR A 177 27.93 74.11 -54.48
C THR A 177 28.53 75.50 -54.23
N SER A 178 29.31 75.67 -53.16
CA SER A 178 30.09 76.89 -52.91
C SER A 178 31.11 77.13 -54.02
N TRP A 179 31.90 76.13 -54.39
CA TRP A 179 32.88 76.22 -55.47
C TRP A 179 32.23 76.53 -56.83
N SER A 180 31.17 75.81 -57.19
CA SER A 180 30.48 76.00 -58.48
C SER A 180 29.71 77.32 -58.58
N SER A 181 29.26 77.92 -57.47
CA SER A 181 28.59 79.23 -57.46
C SER A 181 29.59 80.41 -57.38
N THR A 182 30.70 80.25 -56.65
CA THR A 182 31.73 81.30 -56.49
C THR A 182 32.71 81.35 -57.67
N TRP A 183 32.98 80.23 -58.34
CA TRP A 183 33.91 80.20 -59.46
C TRP A 183 33.49 81.07 -60.66
N PRO A 184 32.24 80.99 -61.17
CA PRO A 184 31.81 81.84 -62.29
C PRO A 184 31.70 83.32 -61.91
N THR A 185 31.41 83.63 -60.65
CA THR A 185 31.36 85.03 -60.17
C THR A 185 32.76 85.60 -60.03
N THR A 186 33.71 84.82 -59.55
CA THR A 186 35.14 85.20 -59.47
C THR A 186 35.75 85.40 -60.87
N ILE A 187 35.49 84.47 -61.81
CA ILE A 187 35.90 84.64 -63.21
C ILE A 187 35.27 85.90 -63.81
N ARG A 188 33.97 86.14 -63.57
CA ARG A 188 33.31 87.37 -64.03
C ARG A 188 33.89 88.63 -63.40
N SER A 189 34.25 88.63 -62.11
CA SER A 189 34.89 89.78 -61.48
C SER A 189 36.32 90.02 -61.98
N VAL A 190 37.06 88.97 -62.33
CA VAL A 190 38.40 89.09 -62.96
C VAL A 190 38.27 89.62 -64.39
N GLN A 191 37.33 89.10 -65.18
CA GLN A 191 37.06 89.61 -66.54
C GLN A 191 36.49 91.03 -66.55
N ALA A 192 35.66 91.40 -65.56
CA ALA A 192 35.18 92.77 -65.40
C ALA A 192 36.26 93.72 -64.85
N GLY A 193 37.22 93.23 -64.06
CA GLY A 193 38.37 93.99 -63.57
C GLY A 193 39.44 94.29 -64.62
N GLU A 194 39.44 93.58 -65.76
CA GLU A 194 40.38 93.83 -66.86
C GLU A 194 39.99 95.07 -67.71
N VAL A 195 38.79 95.63 -67.51
CA VAL A 195 38.33 96.86 -68.17
C VAL A 195 38.51 98.12 -67.29
N ASP A 196 38.84 97.98 -66.00
CA ASP A 196 39.01 99.13 -65.10
C ASP A 196 40.18 98.93 -64.12
N ALA A 197 41.40 98.99 -64.66
CA ALA A 197 42.65 99.01 -63.89
C ALA A 197 42.84 100.36 -63.18
N ALA A 198 42.03 100.66 -62.17
CA ALA A 198 42.25 101.75 -61.20
C ALA A 198 41.35 101.62 -59.97
N GLY A 199 41.41 100.51 -59.22
CA GLY A 199 40.64 100.41 -57.98
C GLY A 199 41.11 99.25 -57.10
N ALA A 200 41.93 99.56 -56.10
CA ALA A 200 42.42 98.62 -55.10
C ALA A 200 41.25 97.92 -54.37
N PHE A 201 41.10 96.61 -54.60
CA PHE A 201 40.25 95.76 -53.78
C PHE A 201 41.04 95.29 -52.55
N PRO A 202 40.62 95.61 -51.31
CA PRO A 202 41.22 95.06 -50.11
C PRO A 202 40.83 93.57 -49.94
N PRO A 203 41.69 92.75 -49.31
CA PRO A 203 41.46 91.32 -49.13
C PRO A 203 40.25 91.04 -48.21
N PRO A 204 39.55 89.89 -48.37
CA PRO A 204 38.41 89.54 -47.54
C PRO A 204 38.82 89.34 -46.08
N GLY A 205 38.24 90.13 -45.18
CA GLY A 205 38.35 89.91 -43.74
C GLY A 205 37.44 88.76 -43.30
N TYR A 206 38.04 87.66 -42.85
CA TYR A 206 37.30 86.60 -42.17
C TYR A 206 36.82 87.14 -40.82
N VAL A 207 35.52 87.39 -40.70
CA VAL A 207 34.85 87.63 -39.41
C VAL A 207 34.78 86.29 -38.69
N ARG A 208 35.64 86.11 -37.70
CA ARG A 208 35.56 85.01 -36.74
C ARG A 208 34.43 85.33 -35.76
N ASP A 209 33.24 84.82 -36.04
CA ASP A 209 32.13 84.90 -35.09
C ASP A 209 32.38 83.87 -33.98
N GLY A 210 32.63 84.38 -32.78
CA GLY A 210 32.86 83.60 -31.57
C GLY A 210 31.70 83.83 -30.61
N THR A 211 30.72 82.92 -30.65
CA THR A 211 29.65 82.82 -29.64
C THR A 211 29.46 81.34 -29.32
N VAL A 212 30.11 80.84 -28.25
CA VAL A 212 29.58 80.78 -26.88
C VAL A 212 28.44 79.78 -26.74
N GLY A 213 28.82 78.58 -26.24
CA GLY A 213 28.22 77.95 -25.06
C GLY A 213 26.81 77.38 -25.18
N GLN A 214 26.69 76.06 -25.00
CA GLN A 214 25.75 75.51 -24.02
C GLN A 214 26.15 74.10 -23.56
N GLU A 215 26.87 74.04 -22.44
CA GLU A 215 26.79 72.89 -21.53
C GLU A 215 25.34 72.73 -21.10
N ARG A 216 24.80 71.52 -21.24
CA ARG A 216 23.70 71.08 -20.37
C ARG A 216 23.94 69.62 -19.99
N ALA A 217 24.58 69.48 -18.84
CA ALA A 217 24.47 68.30 -18.01
C ALA A 217 22.97 68.03 -17.74
N ALA A 218 22.55 66.80 -18.03
CA ALA A 218 21.34 66.24 -17.47
C ALA A 218 21.75 65.03 -16.63
N ASP A 219 22.05 65.32 -15.36
CA ASP A 219 21.85 64.37 -14.28
C ASP A 219 20.37 63.93 -14.32
N ALA A 220 20.15 62.66 -14.60
CA ALA A 220 18.91 61.97 -14.28
C ALA A 220 19.24 60.89 -13.26
N ASP A 221 19.31 61.37 -12.03
CA ASP A 221 18.89 60.68 -10.82
C ASP A 221 17.70 59.76 -11.12
N ASN A 222 17.86 58.44 -10.91
CA ASN A 222 16.70 57.58 -10.71
C ASN A 222 16.96 56.65 -9.53
N SER A 223 16.37 57.11 -8.42
CA SER A 223 16.27 56.48 -7.13
C SER A 223 15.80 55.02 -7.20
N ALA A 224 16.52 54.19 -6.45
CA ALA A 224 16.01 53.19 -5.52
C ALA A 224 14.50 52.86 -5.61
N GLY A 225 14.19 51.72 -6.24
CA GLY A 225 12.93 51.01 -6.07
C GLY A 225 13.18 49.68 -5.35
N ALA A 226 13.41 49.74 -4.04
CA ALA A 226 13.27 48.59 -3.16
C ALA A 226 11.78 48.46 -2.79
N SER A 227 11.17 47.33 -3.11
CA SER A 227 10.00 46.85 -2.37
C SER A 227 10.14 45.34 -2.24
N GLY A 228 10.55 44.94 -1.03
CA GLY A 228 10.38 43.58 -0.56
C GLY A 228 8.90 43.23 -0.52
N GLY A 229 8.62 41.99 -0.89
CA GLY A 229 7.33 41.35 -0.71
C GLY A 229 7.59 39.94 -0.24
N ASP A 230 7.90 39.81 1.04
CA ASP A 230 7.68 38.58 1.79
C ASP A 230 6.17 38.35 1.86
N LEU A 231 5.70 37.20 1.37
CA LEU A 231 4.39 36.67 1.69
C LEU A 231 4.54 35.18 2.00
N ASP A 232 4.04 34.84 3.19
CA ASP A 232 3.93 33.52 3.83
C ASP A 232 3.29 32.43 2.95
#